data_AF-A0A1C0ARV5-F1
#
_entry.id   AF-A0A1C0ARV5-F1
#
_cell.length_a   1.000
_cell.length_b   1.000
_cell.length_c   1.000
_cell.angle_alpha   90.00
_cell.angle_beta   90.00
_cell.angle_gamma   90.00
#
_symmetry.space_group_name_H-M   'P 1'
#
loop_
_entity.id
_entity.type
_entity.pdbx_description
1 polymer ?
#
loop_
_entity_poly.entity_id
_entity_poly.type
_entity_poly.pdbx_seq_one_letter_code
_entity_poly.pdbx_strand_id
1 'polypeptide(L)'
;MTPNTFPDDAGRLVASARISSLAPDEVFVFGSNAAGAHGGGAARFAMDRFGAVWGQGHGPQGRSYAVDSMSGLDVLAREVADFLAYAAAHRNEVFLVTEIGCGIAGYTPDDVAPLFAGAPGNVALPASFLERLPASDATPGSVPLGADGRVADRAAGVVVASAAGDALGAPYEFGPPLSDEVTPAFGVGTFGHAPGEWTDDTSMAMPILEAIARGDSLRDPEVLAHIVRRWWEWSRDARDVGAQTRAVLAGIEATGPAAVTEDFMRGRARAVHDAAGRSGGNGSLMRTGPVALAYLAQGAERDLVDAAARIAQLTHWEDDNVDAVVLWSLAIRHAVLTGELDPRVGLPFVPEQRRRRWAPLIDDATAPGAHPRDFHAQNGWVVRAFQAALAAVTGAADLRDALERAVRGGADTDTVAAIAGSLAGAVWGASHVPAEWRASLHGWPGYTVDDLSRLTLEALGQGPAA
;
A
#
# COMPACT_ATOMS: atom_id res chain seq x y z
N MET A 1 -6.05 -14.26 -23.83
CA MET A 1 -5.68 -13.13 -24.72
C MET A 1 -4.24 -12.80 -24.44
N THR A 2 -3.43 -12.51 -25.46
CA THR A 2 -2.09 -11.95 -25.25
C THR A 2 -2.26 -10.54 -24.67
N PRO A 3 -1.58 -10.17 -23.59
CA PRO A 3 -1.68 -8.82 -23.04
C PRO A 3 -1.20 -7.79 -24.06
N ASN A 4 -1.86 -6.64 -24.12
CA ASN A 4 -1.48 -5.55 -25.03
C ASN A 4 -0.28 -4.75 -24.52
N THR A 5 0.13 -5.00 -23.27
CA THR A 5 1.30 -4.36 -22.66
C THR A 5 2.20 -5.39 -22.00
N PHE A 6 3.49 -5.06 -21.89
CA PHE A 6 4.49 -5.81 -21.14
C PHE A 6 5.60 -4.86 -20.65
N PRO A 7 6.29 -5.15 -19.54
CA PRO A 7 7.41 -4.35 -19.10
C PRO A 7 8.66 -4.61 -19.96
N ASP A 8 9.49 -3.59 -20.18
CA ASP A 8 10.88 -3.78 -20.66
C ASP A 8 11.85 -4.04 -19.49
N ASP A 9 13.14 -4.24 -19.81
CA ASP A 9 14.20 -4.50 -18.82
C ASP A 9 14.36 -3.36 -17.79
N ALA A 10 13.87 -2.16 -18.10
CA ALA A 10 13.87 -1.00 -17.22
C ALA A 10 12.51 -0.78 -16.52
N GLY A 11 11.56 -1.71 -16.66
CA GLY A 11 10.23 -1.63 -16.05
C GLY A 11 9.27 -0.65 -16.72
N ARG A 12 9.61 -0.13 -17.91
CA ARG A 12 8.77 0.80 -18.70
C ARG A 12 7.67 0.01 -19.42
N LEU A 13 6.50 0.61 -19.58
CA LEU A 13 5.35 -0.03 -20.20
C LEU A 13 5.51 -0.04 -21.73
N VAL A 14 5.64 -1.23 -22.32
CA VAL A 14 5.75 -1.43 -23.77
C VAL A 14 4.39 -1.80 -24.35
N ALA A 15 3.97 -1.13 -25.42
CA ALA A 15 2.80 -1.50 -26.20
C ALA A 15 3.11 -2.66 -27.16
N SER A 16 2.22 -3.65 -27.22
CA SER A 16 2.28 -4.75 -28.17
C SER A 16 2.21 -4.24 -29.60
N ALA A 17 3.09 -4.74 -30.47
CA ALA A 17 3.05 -4.48 -31.91
C ALA A 17 1.77 -5.03 -32.59
N ARG A 18 0.99 -5.87 -31.90
CA ARG A 18 -0.26 -6.47 -32.41
C ARG A 18 -1.38 -6.34 -31.38
N ILE A 19 -2.12 -5.24 -31.45
CA ILE A 19 -3.32 -5.00 -30.65
C ILE A 19 -4.54 -5.41 -31.47
N SER A 20 -5.27 -6.43 -31.02
CA SER A 20 -6.47 -6.94 -31.72
C SER A 20 -7.79 -6.68 -30.97
N SER A 21 -7.71 -6.33 -29.69
CA SER A 21 -8.83 -6.11 -28.77
C SER A 21 -8.35 -5.21 -27.63
N LEU A 22 -9.27 -4.55 -26.92
CA LEU A 22 -8.95 -3.69 -25.78
C LEU A 22 -9.66 -4.17 -24.50
N ALA A 23 -8.93 -4.32 -23.40
CA ALA A 23 -9.49 -4.46 -22.05
C ALA A 23 -10.23 -3.18 -21.64
N PRO A 24 -11.24 -3.19 -20.73
CA PRO A 24 -12.17 -2.08 -20.53
C PRO A 24 -11.55 -0.68 -20.34
N ASP A 25 -10.39 -0.62 -19.71
CA ASP A 25 -9.60 0.57 -19.37
C ASP A 25 -8.53 0.94 -20.41
N GLU A 26 -8.37 0.15 -21.47
CA GLU A 26 -7.39 0.42 -22.52
C GLU A 26 -7.97 1.36 -23.60
N VAL A 27 -7.14 2.31 -24.01
CA VAL A 27 -7.41 3.30 -25.06
C VAL A 27 -6.36 3.15 -26.16
N PHE A 28 -6.81 2.94 -27.41
CA PHE A 28 -5.92 2.83 -28.56
C PHE A 28 -5.50 4.20 -29.09
N VAL A 29 -4.21 4.54 -29.05
CA VAL A 29 -3.70 5.85 -29.49
C VAL A 29 -3.05 5.75 -30.86
N PHE A 30 -3.52 6.56 -31.80
CA PHE A 30 -3.14 6.45 -33.21
C PHE A 30 -2.91 7.80 -33.88
N GLY A 31 -2.07 7.79 -34.91
CA GLY A 31 -1.82 8.95 -35.76
C GLY A 31 -2.95 9.18 -36.77
N SER A 32 -3.43 10.42 -36.84
CA SER A 32 -4.44 10.90 -37.79
C SER A 32 -3.93 12.09 -38.60
N ASN A 33 -4.81 12.66 -39.44
CA ASN A 33 -4.65 13.97 -40.07
C ASN A 33 -5.66 14.96 -39.48
N ALA A 34 -5.42 16.26 -39.67
CA ALA A 34 -6.28 17.33 -39.14
C ALA A 34 -7.79 17.17 -39.45
N ALA A 35 -8.12 16.56 -40.59
CA ALA A 35 -9.50 16.38 -41.04
C ALA A 35 -10.16 15.08 -40.51
N GLY A 36 -9.44 14.24 -39.75
CA GLY A 36 -9.95 12.96 -39.25
C GLY A 36 -10.31 11.96 -40.35
N ALA A 37 -9.62 12.02 -41.51
CA ALA A 37 -9.85 11.10 -42.61
C ALA A 37 -9.13 9.76 -42.34
N HIS A 38 -9.78 8.89 -41.58
CA HIS A 38 -9.26 7.60 -41.09
C HIS A 38 -9.27 6.49 -42.17
N GLY A 39 -8.74 6.78 -43.36
CA GLY A 39 -8.82 5.89 -44.53
C GLY A 39 -7.76 4.78 -44.61
N GLY A 40 -6.72 4.82 -43.77
CA GLY A 40 -5.61 3.85 -43.83
C GLY A 40 -4.89 3.64 -42.49
N GLY A 41 -4.04 2.61 -42.46
CA GLY A 41 -3.16 2.30 -41.33
C GLY A 41 -3.88 2.12 -39.99
N ALA A 42 -3.22 2.56 -38.91
CA ALA A 42 -3.75 2.50 -37.55
C ALA A 42 -5.06 3.31 -37.38
N ALA A 43 -5.24 4.41 -38.12
CA ALA A 43 -6.45 5.21 -38.07
C ALA A 43 -7.68 4.45 -38.58
N ARG A 44 -7.56 3.77 -39.73
CA ARG A 44 -8.64 2.92 -40.23
C ARG A 44 -8.94 1.76 -39.28
N PHE A 45 -7.89 1.14 -38.74
CA PHE A 45 -8.05 0.06 -37.78
C PHE A 45 -8.79 0.52 -36.51
N ALA A 46 -8.45 1.70 -35.98
CA ALA A 46 -9.14 2.30 -34.84
C ALA A 46 -10.61 2.59 -35.14
N MET A 47 -10.94 3.06 -36.34
CA MET A 47 -12.32 3.29 -36.77
C MET A 47 -13.10 1.98 -36.86
N ASP A 48 -12.52 0.96 -37.50
CA ASP A 48 -13.16 -0.33 -37.72
C ASP A 48 -13.38 -1.13 -36.41
N ARG A 49 -12.54 -0.91 -35.38
CA ARG A 49 -12.49 -1.76 -34.17
C ARG A 49 -12.73 -1.06 -32.85
N PHE A 50 -12.34 0.20 -32.71
CA PHE A 50 -12.25 0.89 -31.42
C PHE A 50 -13.04 2.21 -31.38
N GLY A 51 -13.86 2.48 -32.40
CA GLY A 51 -14.80 3.59 -32.38
C GLY A 51 -14.19 4.95 -32.68
N ALA A 52 -13.06 5.01 -33.39
CA ALA A 52 -12.61 6.28 -33.95
C ALA A 52 -13.67 6.84 -34.95
N VAL A 53 -13.85 8.15 -34.95
CA VAL A 53 -14.91 8.85 -35.68
C VAL A 53 -14.32 9.54 -36.91
N TRP A 54 -14.90 9.27 -38.08
CA TRP A 54 -14.54 9.99 -39.30
C TRP A 54 -14.81 11.49 -39.13
N GLY A 55 -13.83 12.33 -39.46
CA GLY A 55 -13.92 13.78 -39.28
C GLY A 55 -13.30 14.29 -37.98
N GLN A 56 -12.90 13.41 -37.04
CA GLN A 56 -12.28 13.78 -35.78
C GLN A 56 -10.80 13.35 -35.75
N GLY A 57 -9.92 14.28 -36.12
CA GLY A 57 -8.47 14.06 -36.22
C GLY A 57 -7.69 14.14 -34.91
N HIS A 58 -8.35 14.51 -33.80
CA HIS A 58 -7.70 14.93 -32.56
C HIS A 58 -8.53 14.46 -31.35
N GLY A 59 -7.84 14.15 -30.25
CA GLY A 59 -8.46 13.91 -28.95
C GLY A 59 -9.18 12.56 -28.80
N PRO A 60 -9.87 12.36 -27.66
CA PRO A 60 -10.54 11.10 -27.33
C PRO A 60 -11.79 10.87 -28.17
N GLN A 61 -11.97 9.64 -28.62
CA GLN A 61 -13.11 9.19 -29.42
C GLN A 61 -13.32 7.67 -29.32
N GLY A 62 -14.53 7.27 -28.94
CA GLY A 62 -14.83 5.86 -28.68
C GLY A 62 -13.89 5.32 -27.61
N ARG A 63 -13.17 4.24 -27.94
CA ARG A 63 -12.12 3.62 -27.11
C ARG A 63 -10.72 3.89 -27.69
N SER A 64 -10.54 5.08 -28.26
CA SER A 64 -9.33 5.48 -28.95
C SER A 64 -9.03 6.97 -28.74
N TYR A 65 -7.80 7.37 -29.05
CA TYR A 65 -7.36 8.76 -29.01
C TYR A 65 -6.60 9.07 -30.31
N ALA A 66 -7.00 10.13 -31.02
CA ALA A 66 -6.32 10.56 -32.23
C ALA A 66 -5.31 11.68 -31.96
N VAL A 67 -4.16 11.58 -32.62
CA VAL A 67 -3.08 12.58 -32.58
C VAL A 67 -2.83 13.04 -34.01
N ASP A 68 -2.97 14.34 -34.31
CA ASP A 68 -2.65 14.83 -35.66
C ASP A 68 -1.14 14.73 -35.93
N SER A 69 -0.80 13.76 -36.78
CA SER A 69 0.57 13.46 -37.18
C SER A 69 0.88 13.91 -38.61
N MET A 70 -0.07 14.48 -39.35
CA MET A 70 0.11 14.81 -40.77
C MET A 70 0.21 16.32 -41.05
N SER A 71 0.05 17.16 -40.04
CA SER A 71 0.12 18.63 -40.17
C SER A 71 1.50 19.24 -39.85
N GLY A 72 2.54 18.42 -39.79
CA GLY A 72 3.92 18.84 -39.50
C GLY A 72 4.36 18.53 -38.07
N LEU A 73 5.69 18.48 -37.84
CA LEU A 73 6.28 18.04 -36.58
C LEU A 73 5.92 18.98 -35.40
N ASP A 74 5.82 20.29 -35.64
CA ASP A 74 5.40 21.25 -34.61
C ASP A 74 3.95 21.04 -34.15
N VAL A 75 3.07 20.60 -35.06
CA VAL A 75 1.69 20.25 -34.70
C VAL A 75 1.68 18.95 -33.91
N LEU A 76 2.40 17.94 -34.41
CA LEU A 76 2.54 16.65 -33.72
C LEU A 76 3.09 16.83 -32.30
N ALA A 77 4.08 17.69 -32.09
CA ALA A 77 4.63 17.99 -30.77
C ALA A 77 3.59 18.56 -29.80
N ARG A 78 2.73 19.48 -30.26
CA ARG A 78 1.63 20.03 -29.44
C ARG A 78 0.57 18.98 -29.14
N GLU A 79 0.17 18.20 -30.15
CA GLU A 79 -0.82 17.14 -30.01
C GLU A 79 -0.34 16.05 -29.03
N VAL A 80 0.94 15.68 -29.08
CA VAL A 80 1.54 14.76 -28.11
C VAL A 80 1.53 15.37 -26.70
N ALA A 81 1.86 16.65 -26.55
CA ALA A 81 1.79 17.31 -25.24
C ALA A 81 0.37 17.32 -24.66
N ASP A 82 -0.64 17.63 -25.49
CA ASP A 82 -2.05 17.59 -25.10
C ASP A 82 -2.51 16.18 -24.75
N PHE A 83 -2.07 15.17 -25.51
CA PHE A 83 -2.28 13.76 -25.21
C PHE A 83 -1.66 13.36 -23.87
N LEU A 84 -0.40 13.72 -23.60
CA LEU A 84 0.27 13.37 -22.34
C LEU A 84 -0.40 14.05 -21.14
N ALA A 85 -0.85 15.30 -21.28
CA ALA A 85 -1.64 15.99 -20.26
C ALA A 85 -2.99 15.28 -20.03
N TYR A 86 -3.66 14.84 -21.10
CA TYR A 86 -4.87 14.05 -21.01
C TYR A 86 -4.62 12.72 -20.29
N ALA A 87 -3.59 11.98 -20.66
CA ALA A 87 -3.23 10.71 -20.04
C ALA A 87 -2.88 10.87 -18.55
N ALA A 88 -2.18 11.94 -18.18
CA ALA A 88 -1.85 12.26 -16.80
C ALA A 88 -3.09 12.56 -15.93
N ALA A 89 -4.14 13.14 -16.52
CA ALA A 89 -5.42 13.38 -15.87
C ALA A 89 -6.31 12.13 -15.80
N HIS A 90 -6.11 11.16 -16.70
CA HIS A 90 -6.89 9.92 -16.80
C HIS A 90 -6.09 8.72 -16.30
N ARG A 91 -5.58 8.80 -15.07
CA ARG A 91 -4.72 7.77 -14.46
C ARG A 91 -5.35 6.39 -14.32
N ASN A 92 -6.66 6.28 -14.56
CA ASN A 92 -7.39 5.03 -14.52
C ASN A 92 -7.41 4.28 -15.87
N GLU A 93 -6.94 4.90 -16.95
CA GLU A 93 -6.91 4.33 -18.30
C GLU A 93 -5.47 4.02 -18.72
N VAL A 94 -5.28 2.99 -19.55
CA VAL A 94 -3.99 2.63 -20.15
C VAL A 94 -3.99 3.01 -21.63
N PHE A 95 -3.06 3.87 -22.02
CA PHE A 95 -2.97 4.39 -23.37
C PHE A 95 -1.96 3.59 -24.18
N LEU A 96 -2.46 2.86 -25.19
CA LEU A 96 -1.65 2.00 -26.06
C LEU A 96 -1.20 2.80 -27.28
N VAL A 97 0.01 3.35 -27.22
CA VAL A 97 0.57 4.18 -28.29
C VAL A 97 1.10 3.31 -29.43
N THR A 98 0.59 3.55 -30.63
CA THR A 98 1.15 3.00 -31.87
C THR A 98 2.40 3.78 -32.29
N GLU A 99 3.11 3.35 -33.35
CA GLU A 99 4.18 4.13 -33.95
C GLU A 99 3.61 5.36 -34.71
N ILE A 100 3.04 6.31 -33.95
CA ILE A 100 2.40 7.52 -34.44
C ILE A 100 3.38 8.28 -35.33
N GLY A 101 2.92 8.72 -36.51
CA GLY A 101 3.73 9.45 -37.47
C GLY A 101 4.71 8.59 -38.30
N CYS A 102 5.04 7.36 -37.88
CA CYS A 102 6.06 6.54 -38.57
C CYS A 102 5.54 5.74 -39.77
N GLY A 103 4.22 5.74 -39.98
CA GLY A 103 3.58 5.14 -41.15
C GLY A 103 3.39 6.15 -42.28
N ILE A 104 2.16 6.60 -42.48
CA ILE A 104 1.75 7.44 -43.62
C ILE A 104 2.40 8.83 -43.58
N ALA A 105 2.63 9.41 -42.41
CA ALA A 105 3.25 10.73 -42.28
C ALA A 105 4.76 10.72 -42.57
N GLY A 106 5.41 9.55 -42.54
CA GLY A 106 6.79 9.36 -43.00
C GLY A 106 7.89 9.81 -42.03
N TYR A 107 7.57 10.08 -40.76
CA TYR A 107 8.60 10.35 -39.75
C TYR A 107 9.32 9.07 -39.34
N THR A 108 10.49 9.22 -38.74
CA THR A 108 11.21 8.10 -38.11
C THR A 108 10.92 8.05 -36.61
N PRO A 109 11.15 6.90 -35.94
CA PRO A 109 11.13 6.85 -34.48
C PRO A 109 12.06 7.89 -33.82
N ASP A 110 13.18 8.24 -34.46
CA ASP A 110 14.11 9.25 -33.95
C ASP A 110 13.51 10.68 -33.96
N ASP A 111 12.58 10.96 -34.89
CA ASP A 111 11.88 12.25 -34.97
C ASP A 111 10.77 12.37 -33.92
N VAL A 112 10.07 11.25 -33.62
CA VAL A 112 8.82 11.27 -32.84
C VAL A 112 9.02 10.86 -31.38
N ALA A 113 9.88 9.87 -31.11
CA ALA A 113 10.06 9.34 -29.76
C ALA A 113 10.43 10.43 -28.72
N PRO A 114 11.30 11.42 -29.02
CA PRO A 114 11.63 12.48 -28.07
C PRO A 114 10.42 13.29 -27.58
N LEU A 115 9.33 13.36 -28.36
CA LEU A 115 8.09 14.05 -27.98
C LEU A 115 7.37 13.37 -26.81
N PHE A 116 7.65 12.08 -26.58
CA PHE A 116 7.08 11.28 -25.49
C PHE A 116 7.99 11.24 -24.24
N ALA A 117 9.02 12.10 -24.18
CA ALA A 117 9.85 12.21 -22.98
C ALA A 117 9.00 12.65 -21.76
N GLY A 118 9.11 11.91 -20.65
CA GLY A 118 8.31 12.16 -19.46
C GLY A 118 6.86 11.69 -19.55
N ALA A 119 6.54 10.78 -20.48
CA ALA A 119 5.21 10.19 -20.56
C ALA A 119 4.78 9.57 -19.21
N PRO A 120 3.54 9.80 -18.75
CA PRO A 120 3.02 9.22 -17.52
C PRO A 120 3.05 7.69 -17.55
N GLY A 121 3.12 7.05 -16.37
CA GLY A 121 3.25 5.59 -16.25
C GLY A 121 2.12 4.77 -16.88
N ASN A 122 0.96 5.38 -17.16
CA ASN A 122 -0.17 4.76 -17.86
C ASN A 122 -0.11 4.89 -19.39
N VAL A 123 0.99 5.37 -19.96
CA VAL A 123 1.23 5.42 -21.40
C VAL A 123 2.18 4.30 -21.82
N ALA A 124 1.65 3.32 -22.55
CA ALA A 124 2.44 2.24 -23.13
C ALA A 124 3.00 2.70 -24.48
N LEU A 125 4.32 2.77 -24.62
CA LEU A 125 5.00 3.21 -25.84
C LEU A 125 5.43 2.01 -26.69
N PRO A 126 5.48 2.13 -28.02
CA PRO A 126 6.06 1.07 -28.86
C PRO A 126 7.56 0.92 -28.55
N ALA A 127 8.08 -0.31 -28.65
CA ALA A 127 9.47 -0.62 -28.34
C ALA A 127 10.46 0.28 -29.10
N SER A 128 10.16 0.59 -30.36
CA SER A 128 10.95 1.49 -31.19
C SER A 128 11.12 2.88 -30.60
N PHE A 129 10.12 3.41 -29.87
CA PHE A 129 10.21 4.72 -29.22
C PHE A 129 11.01 4.63 -27.91
N LEU A 130 10.79 3.58 -27.12
CA LEU A 130 11.51 3.37 -25.85
C LEU A 130 13.02 3.19 -26.03
N GLU A 131 13.45 2.60 -27.16
CA GLU A 131 14.86 2.49 -27.55
C GLU A 131 15.54 3.85 -27.79
N ARG A 132 14.77 4.91 -28.09
CA ARG A 132 15.27 6.28 -28.36
C ARG A 132 15.15 7.21 -27.16
N LEU A 133 14.38 6.82 -26.15
CA LEU A 133 14.24 7.59 -24.93
C LEU A 133 15.36 7.22 -23.96
N PRO A 134 16.01 8.20 -23.30
CA PRO A 134 16.99 7.90 -22.27
C PRO A 134 16.34 7.03 -21.18
N ALA A 135 17.10 6.10 -20.62
CA ALA A 135 16.77 5.50 -19.34
C ALA A 135 16.81 6.61 -18.29
N SER A 136 15.70 7.31 -18.12
CA SER A 136 15.50 8.31 -17.08
C SER A 136 15.35 7.61 -15.73
N ASP A 137 15.74 8.29 -14.65
CA ASP A 137 15.48 8.00 -13.23
C ASP A 137 13.97 7.99 -12.91
N ALA A 138 13.19 7.26 -13.72
CA ALA A 138 11.84 6.88 -13.39
C ALA A 138 11.94 5.88 -12.24
N THR A 139 11.32 6.23 -11.13
CA THR A 139 11.10 5.37 -9.96
C THR A 139 10.76 3.95 -10.44
N PRO A 140 11.52 2.91 -10.03
CA PRO A 140 11.22 1.55 -10.44
C PRO A 140 9.83 1.14 -9.95
N GLY A 141 9.02 0.62 -10.88
CA GLY A 141 8.10 -0.47 -10.57
C GLY A 141 6.72 -0.11 -10.05
N SER A 142 5.81 0.25 -10.95
CA SER A 142 4.48 -0.35 -10.90
C SER A 142 3.93 -0.50 -12.32
N VAL A 143 3.61 -1.73 -12.72
CA VAL A 143 2.74 -1.97 -13.87
C VAL A 143 1.42 -1.26 -13.57
N PRO A 144 0.84 -0.45 -14.46
CA PRO A 144 -0.47 0.14 -14.21
C PRO A 144 -1.49 -0.97 -14.07
N LEU A 145 -1.93 -1.19 -12.84
CA LEU A 145 -3.01 -2.09 -12.52
C LEU A 145 -4.34 -1.37 -12.79
N GLY A 146 -5.37 -2.08 -13.26
CA GLY A 146 -6.74 -1.53 -13.30
C GLY A 146 -7.18 -1.04 -11.90
N ALA A 147 -8.31 -0.32 -11.79
CA ALA A 147 -8.74 0.23 -10.49
C ALA A 147 -8.78 -0.82 -9.36
N ASP A 148 -9.31 -2.02 -9.66
CA ASP A 148 -9.34 -3.15 -8.74
C ASP A 148 -7.93 -3.66 -8.41
N GLY A 149 -7.04 -3.66 -9.39
CA GLY A 149 -5.65 -4.07 -9.20
C GLY A 149 -4.84 -3.04 -8.39
N ARG A 150 -5.12 -1.72 -8.49
CA ARG A 150 -4.49 -0.71 -7.61
C ARG A 150 -4.95 -0.87 -6.17
N VAL A 151 -6.24 -1.12 -5.95
CA VAL A 151 -6.76 -1.45 -4.61
C VAL A 151 -6.09 -2.73 -4.09
N ALA A 152 -5.94 -3.75 -4.93
CA ALA A 152 -5.28 -4.99 -4.55
C ALA A 152 -3.79 -4.80 -4.22
N ASP A 153 -3.06 -4.00 -4.99
CA ASP A 153 -1.64 -3.70 -4.73
C ASP A 153 -1.46 -2.88 -3.45
N ARG A 154 -2.33 -1.89 -3.21
CA ARG A 154 -2.36 -1.12 -1.95
C ARG A 154 -2.70 -2.00 -0.76
N ALA A 155 -3.70 -2.87 -0.89
CA ALA A 155 -4.07 -3.83 0.15
C ALA A 155 -2.91 -4.79 0.46
N ALA A 156 -2.28 -5.39 -0.55
CA ALA A 156 -1.08 -6.22 -0.36
C ALA A 156 0.05 -5.40 0.28
N GLY A 157 0.18 -4.13 -0.11
CA GLY A 157 1.13 -3.17 0.44
C GLY A 157 0.99 -3.03 1.95
N VAL A 158 -0.24 -2.96 2.48
CA VAL A 158 -0.50 -2.86 3.93
C VAL A 158 0.23 -3.96 4.72
N VAL A 159 0.24 -5.19 4.20
CA VAL A 159 0.84 -6.33 4.91
C VAL A 159 2.34 -6.43 4.59
N VAL A 160 2.69 -6.37 3.31
CA VAL A 160 4.08 -6.58 2.86
C VAL A 160 5.00 -5.45 3.30
N ALA A 161 4.55 -4.20 3.25
CA ALA A 161 5.36 -3.06 3.69
C ALA A 161 5.45 -2.98 5.22
N SER A 162 4.43 -3.43 5.95
CA SER A 162 4.50 -3.61 7.40
C SER A 162 5.56 -4.64 7.77
N ALA A 163 5.57 -5.80 7.11
CA ALA A 163 6.58 -6.84 7.30
C ALA A 163 8.00 -6.36 6.90
N ALA A 164 8.10 -5.58 5.82
CA ALA A 164 9.35 -4.95 5.42
C ALA A 164 9.86 -3.97 6.49
N GLY A 165 8.98 -3.13 7.02
CA GLY A 165 9.30 -2.15 8.06
C GLY A 165 9.77 -2.81 9.35
N ASP A 166 9.02 -3.80 9.83
CA ASP A 166 9.36 -4.65 10.98
C ASP A 166 10.79 -5.22 10.83
N ALA A 167 11.05 -6.01 9.78
CA ALA A 167 12.35 -6.63 9.57
C ALA A 167 13.49 -5.63 9.33
N LEU A 168 13.19 -4.45 8.78
CA LEU A 168 14.16 -3.36 8.59
C LEU A 168 14.52 -2.68 9.91
N GLY A 169 13.55 -2.51 10.81
CA GLY A 169 13.73 -1.85 12.10
C GLY A 169 14.35 -2.75 13.17
N ALA A 170 14.15 -4.07 13.09
CA ALA A 170 14.60 -5.02 14.12
C ALA A 170 16.10 -4.93 14.50
N PRO A 171 17.05 -4.66 13.58
CA PRO A 171 18.48 -4.54 13.94
C PRO A 171 18.83 -3.25 14.70
N TYR A 172 17.95 -2.24 14.69
CA TYR A 172 18.19 -0.91 15.24
C TYR A 172 17.40 -0.64 16.52
N GLU A 173 16.61 -1.63 16.95
CA GLU A 173 15.72 -1.55 18.10
C GLU A 173 16.51 -1.19 19.37
N PHE A 174 15.93 -0.31 20.18
CA PHE A 174 16.52 0.32 21.37
C PHE A 174 17.76 1.21 21.10
N GLY A 175 18.12 1.40 19.83
CA GLY A 175 19.18 2.31 19.41
C GLY A 175 18.78 3.79 19.50
N PRO A 176 19.76 4.71 19.49
CA PRO A 176 19.46 6.14 19.35
C PRO A 176 18.94 6.47 17.94
N PRO A 177 18.32 7.65 17.74
CA PRO A 177 18.03 8.14 16.39
C PRO A 177 19.29 8.17 15.50
N LEU A 178 19.10 7.87 14.22
CA LEU A 178 20.19 7.81 13.24
C LEU A 178 20.27 9.11 12.43
N SER A 179 21.45 9.38 11.87
CA SER A 179 21.64 10.46 10.88
C SER A 179 20.87 10.13 9.58
N ASP A 180 20.44 11.17 8.86
CA ASP A 180 19.78 11.04 7.56
C ASP A 180 20.72 10.47 6.47
N GLU A 181 22.03 10.52 6.70
CA GLU A 181 23.04 9.90 5.82
C GLU A 181 23.10 8.37 5.96
N VAL A 182 22.55 7.80 7.04
CA VAL A 182 22.54 6.35 7.25
C VAL A 182 21.42 5.75 6.41
N THR A 183 21.74 4.76 5.59
CA THR A 183 20.76 3.91 4.90
C THR A 183 20.52 2.65 5.73
N PRO A 184 19.36 2.49 6.37
CA PRO A 184 19.01 1.25 7.05
C PRO A 184 19.03 0.06 6.10
N ALA A 185 19.47 -1.08 6.62
CA ALA A 185 19.49 -2.35 5.91
C ALA A 185 19.10 -3.48 6.85
N PHE A 186 18.54 -4.55 6.29
CA PHE A 186 18.30 -5.79 7.02
C PHE A 186 19.59 -6.29 7.68
N GLY A 187 19.42 -6.82 8.88
CA GLY A 187 20.50 -7.33 9.72
C GLY A 187 19.94 -8.33 10.71
N VAL A 188 20.81 -8.81 11.61
CA VAL A 188 20.34 -9.64 12.72
C VAL A 188 19.61 -8.74 13.71
N GLY A 189 18.33 -9.03 13.99
CA GLY A 189 17.54 -8.27 14.95
C GLY A 189 18.07 -8.38 16.37
N THR A 190 17.72 -7.44 17.25
CA THR A 190 18.20 -7.38 18.64
C THR A 190 18.02 -8.69 19.41
N PHE A 191 16.90 -9.38 19.18
CA PHE A 191 16.58 -10.68 19.79
C PHE A 191 17.04 -11.91 19.00
N GLY A 192 17.86 -11.71 17.96
CA GLY A 192 18.45 -12.79 17.15
C GLY A 192 17.61 -13.22 15.94
N HIS A 193 16.63 -12.41 15.52
CA HIS A 193 15.93 -12.55 14.24
C HIS A 193 16.94 -12.51 13.08
N ALA A 194 16.82 -13.43 12.12
CA ALA A 194 17.69 -13.47 10.95
C ALA A 194 17.46 -12.24 10.06
N PRO A 195 18.39 -11.89 9.16
CA PRO A 195 18.17 -10.81 8.20
C PRO A 195 16.92 -11.05 7.34
N GLY A 196 15.99 -10.09 7.36
CA GLY A 196 14.70 -10.21 6.69
C GLY A 196 13.65 -11.02 7.45
N GLU A 197 13.98 -11.51 8.66
CA GLU A 197 13.02 -12.16 9.54
C GLU A 197 12.23 -11.12 10.35
N TRP A 198 10.90 -11.13 10.23
CA TRP A 198 10.02 -10.24 10.98
C TRP A 198 9.79 -10.70 12.43
N THR A 199 9.44 -9.76 13.31
CA THR A 199 9.30 -9.93 14.77
C THR A 199 7.84 -10.18 15.17
N ASP A 200 7.45 -9.78 16.39
CA ASP A 200 6.09 -9.92 16.89
C ASP A 200 5.09 -9.00 16.19
N ASP A 201 5.49 -7.84 15.66
CA ASP A 201 4.61 -6.93 14.92
C ASP A 201 3.88 -7.65 13.79
N THR A 202 4.65 -8.28 12.90
CA THR A 202 4.12 -9.02 11.76
C THR A 202 3.55 -10.37 12.21
N SER A 203 4.23 -11.08 13.12
CA SER A 203 3.76 -12.39 13.57
C SER A 203 2.38 -12.32 14.21
N MET A 204 2.10 -11.28 15.00
CA MET A 204 0.78 -11.06 15.59
C MET A 204 -0.27 -10.58 14.57
N ALA A 205 0.13 -10.03 13.43
CA ALA A 205 -0.79 -9.68 12.35
C ALA A 205 -1.27 -10.92 11.57
N MET A 206 -0.46 -11.99 11.52
CA MET A 206 -0.74 -13.16 10.68
C MET A 206 -2.07 -13.87 11.00
N PRO A 207 -2.45 -14.15 12.26
CA PRO A 207 -3.72 -14.82 12.54
C PRO A 207 -4.94 -13.96 12.19
N ILE A 208 -4.80 -12.63 12.21
CA ILE A 208 -5.85 -11.71 11.75
C ILE A 208 -5.97 -11.82 10.22
N LEU A 209 -4.85 -11.77 9.50
CA LEU A 209 -4.81 -11.93 8.04
C LEU A 209 -5.38 -13.29 7.59
N GLU A 210 -5.01 -14.37 8.28
CA GLU A 210 -5.53 -15.72 8.02
C GLU A 210 -7.05 -15.80 8.21
N ALA A 211 -7.60 -15.14 9.25
CA ALA A 211 -9.03 -15.13 9.50
C ALA A 211 -9.79 -14.44 8.36
N ILE A 212 -9.35 -13.24 7.97
CA ILE A 212 -10.03 -12.48 6.92
C ILE A 212 -9.86 -13.13 5.54
N ALA A 213 -8.75 -13.83 5.28
CA ALA A 213 -8.53 -14.60 4.07
C ALA A 213 -9.53 -15.77 3.93
N ARG A 214 -9.94 -16.37 5.07
CA ARG A 214 -11.00 -17.39 5.11
C ARG A 214 -12.41 -16.82 4.96
N GLY A 215 -12.57 -15.50 4.98
CA GLY A 215 -13.87 -14.83 5.01
C GLY A 215 -14.50 -14.79 6.41
N ASP A 216 -13.71 -15.03 7.46
CA ASP A 216 -14.20 -14.97 8.83
C ASP A 216 -14.50 -13.51 9.25
N SER A 217 -15.59 -13.31 9.99
CA SER A 217 -15.92 -11.99 10.53
C SER A 217 -15.07 -11.68 11.76
N LEU A 218 -14.31 -10.58 11.75
CA LEU A 218 -13.58 -10.08 12.93
C LEU A 218 -14.50 -9.54 14.04
N ARG A 219 -15.83 -9.61 13.84
CA ARG A 219 -16.84 -9.32 14.86
C ARG A 219 -17.42 -10.59 15.49
N ASP A 220 -17.03 -11.77 15.02
CA ASP A 220 -17.39 -13.04 15.64
C ASP A 220 -16.47 -13.31 16.85
N PRO A 221 -17.02 -13.44 18.08
CA PRO A 221 -16.24 -13.77 19.27
C PRO A 221 -15.40 -15.06 19.14
N GLU A 222 -15.86 -16.06 18.39
CA GLU A 222 -15.12 -17.31 18.20
C GLU A 222 -13.90 -17.12 17.29
N VAL A 223 -14.00 -16.24 16.29
CA VAL A 223 -12.88 -15.85 15.43
C VAL A 223 -11.85 -15.08 16.24
N LEU A 224 -12.28 -14.15 17.10
CA LEU A 224 -11.39 -13.43 18.01
C LEU A 224 -10.71 -14.37 19.01
N ALA A 225 -11.44 -15.35 19.55
CA ALA A 225 -10.88 -16.37 20.41
C ALA A 225 -9.84 -17.24 19.67
N HIS A 226 -10.11 -17.60 18.41
CA HIS A 226 -9.17 -18.33 17.57
C HIS A 226 -7.88 -17.54 17.33
N ILE A 227 -7.99 -16.24 16.99
CA ILE A 227 -6.82 -15.35 16.84
C ILE A 227 -5.97 -15.33 18.11
N VAL A 228 -6.59 -15.22 19.28
CA VAL A 228 -5.85 -15.27 20.56
C VAL A 228 -5.18 -16.62 20.79
N ARG A 229 -5.85 -17.73 20.47
CA ARG A 229 -5.23 -19.06 20.59
C ARG A 229 -3.98 -19.17 19.72
N ARG A 230 -4.02 -18.63 18.50
CA ARG A 230 -2.85 -18.56 17.60
C ARG A 230 -1.74 -17.68 18.15
N TRP A 231 -2.05 -16.52 18.73
CA TRP A 231 -1.04 -15.69 19.42
C TRP A 231 -0.44 -16.41 20.63
N TRP A 232 -1.25 -17.11 21.41
CA TRP A 232 -0.76 -17.89 22.53
C TRP A 232 0.18 -18.99 22.05
N GLU A 233 -0.19 -19.75 21.03
CA GLU A 233 0.66 -20.78 20.42
C GLU A 233 2.02 -20.23 19.99
N TRP A 234 2.02 -19.13 19.23
CA TRP A 234 3.22 -18.42 18.78
C TRP A 234 4.08 -17.91 19.96
N SER A 235 3.45 -17.37 21.00
CA SER A 235 4.17 -16.73 22.12
C SER A 235 5.02 -17.69 22.96
N ARG A 236 4.84 -19.01 22.79
CA ARG A 236 5.50 -20.04 23.59
C ARG A 236 6.98 -20.23 23.22
N ASP A 237 7.31 -20.04 21.95
CA ASP A 237 8.65 -20.19 21.39
C ASP A 237 9.13 -18.96 20.60
N ALA A 238 8.31 -17.91 20.52
CA ALA A 238 8.70 -16.60 20.01
C ALA A 238 9.91 -16.00 20.74
N ARG A 239 10.83 -15.44 19.95
CA ARG A 239 12.05 -14.77 20.45
C ARG A 239 11.74 -13.47 21.15
N ASP A 240 10.71 -12.76 20.68
CA ASP A 240 10.20 -11.58 21.34
C ASP A 240 8.67 -11.61 21.49
N VAL A 241 8.22 -11.12 22.64
CA VAL A 241 6.81 -10.84 22.93
C VAL A 241 6.80 -9.72 23.97
N GLY A 242 6.21 -8.58 23.61
CA GLY A 242 6.07 -7.44 24.50
C GLY A 242 5.50 -7.81 25.89
N ALA A 243 6.03 -7.19 26.94
CA ALA A 243 5.77 -7.57 28.33
C ALA A 243 4.28 -7.61 28.70
N GLN A 244 3.49 -6.66 28.20
CA GLN A 244 2.05 -6.61 28.42
C GLN A 244 1.32 -7.75 27.71
N THR A 245 1.61 -7.97 26.42
CA THR A 245 1.07 -9.08 25.64
C THR A 245 1.37 -10.41 26.33
N ARG A 246 2.62 -10.61 26.77
CA ARG A 246 3.06 -11.79 27.53
C ARG A 246 2.25 -11.98 28.81
N ALA A 247 2.05 -10.93 29.61
CA ALA A 247 1.29 -11.01 30.85
C ALA A 247 -0.19 -11.39 30.62
N VAL A 248 -0.80 -10.87 29.55
CA VAL A 248 -2.17 -11.22 29.18
C VAL A 248 -2.26 -12.69 28.74
N LEU A 249 -1.40 -13.11 27.81
CA LEU A 249 -1.39 -14.47 27.23
C LEU A 249 -0.99 -15.56 28.24
N ALA A 250 -0.11 -15.26 29.20
CA ALA A 250 0.27 -16.21 30.27
C ALA A 250 -0.93 -16.70 31.09
N GLY A 251 -2.03 -15.94 31.12
CA GLY A 251 -3.27 -16.37 31.78
C GLY A 251 -3.92 -17.59 31.13
N ILE A 252 -3.67 -17.84 29.85
CA ILE A 252 -4.24 -18.95 29.08
C ILE A 252 -3.62 -20.28 29.52
N GLU A 253 -2.34 -20.30 29.89
CA GLU A 253 -1.65 -21.52 30.33
C GLU A 253 -2.30 -22.13 31.58
N ALA A 254 -2.78 -21.27 32.48
CA ALA A 254 -3.45 -21.69 33.72
C ALA A 254 -4.89 -22.19 33.50
N THR A 255 -5.63 -21.65 32.51
CA THR A 255 -7.03 -22.00 32.26
C THR A 255 -7.23 -23.00 31.13
N GLY A 256 -6.22 -23.18 30.28
CA GLY A 256 -6.25 -24.00 29.08
C GLY A 256 -6.80 -23.26 27.85
N PRO A 257 -6.29 -23.55 26.64
CA PRO A 257 -6.68 -22.85 25.40
C PRO A 257 -8.15 -23.04 25.01
N ALA A 258 -8.81 -24.09 25.51
CA ALA A 258 -10.24 -24.34 25.30
C ALA A 258 -11.16 -23.35 26.04
N ALA A 259 -10.65 -22.65 27.06
CA ALA A 259 -11.39 -21.66 27.82
C ALA A 259 -11.25 -20.23 27.26
N VAL A 260 -10.49 -20.06 26.16
CA VAL A 260 -10.27 -18.76 25.52
C VAL A 260 -11.55 -18.30 24.84
N THR A 261 -12.13 -17.22 25.35
CA THR A 261 -13.20 -16.44 24.73
C THR A 261 -12.81 -14.96 24.66
N GLU A 262 -13.48 -14.17 23.84
CA GLU A 262 -13.26 -12.71 23.79
C GLU A 262 -13.40 -12.07 25.18
N ASP A 263 -14.49 -12.35 25.89
CA ASP A 263 -14.76 -11.77 27.22
C ASP A 263 -13.70 -12.15 28.24
N PHE A 264 -13.24 -13.41 28.22
CA PHE A 264 -12.14 -13.85 29.06
C PHE A 264 -10.88 -13.01 28.81
N MET A 265 -10.51 -12.81 27.54
CA MET A 265 -9.30 -12.10 27.17
C MET A 265 -9.39 -10.59 27.46
N ARG A 266 -10.53 -9.96 27.19
CA ARG A 266 -10.75 -8.55 27.55
C ARG A 266 -10.75 -8.35 29.06
N GLY A 267 -11.34 -9.27 29.82
CA GLY A 267 -11.27 -9.28 31.28
C GLY A 267 -9.84 -9.42 31.81
N ARG A 268 -9.00 -10.24 31.15
CA ARG A 268 -7.57 -10.39 31.45
C ARG A 268 -6.77 -9.13 31.13
N ALA A 269 -6.98 -8.53 29.96
CA ALA A 269 -6.32 -7.27 29.58
C ALA A 269 -6.64 -6.15 30.58
N ARG A 270 -7.90 -6.08 31.03
CA ARG A 270 -8.31 -5.17 32.10
C ARG A 270 -7.61 -5.47 33.42
N ALA A 271 -7.56 -6.73 33.85
CA ALA A 271 -6.90 -7.10 35.10
C ALA A 271 -5.41 -6.75 35.10
N VAL A 272 -4.71 -6.94 33.96
CA VAL A 272 -3.31 -6.53 33.78
C VAL A 272 -3.18 -5.00 33.86
N HIS A 273 -4.08 -4.26 33.22
CA HIS A 273 -4.13 -2.79 33.33
C HIS A 273 -4.32 -2.33 34.77
N ASP A 274 -5.34 -2.84 35.46
CA ASP A 274 -5.67 -2.46 36.83
C ASP A 274 -4.50 -2.75 37.79
N ALA A 275 -3.77 -3.87 37.58
CA ALA A 275 -2.62 -4.24 38.38
C ALA A 275 -1.38 -3.38 38.12
N ALA A 276 -1.12 -3.01 36.85
CA ALA A 276 0.05 -2.21 36.47
C ALA A 276 -0.20 -0.69 36.57
N GLY A 277 -1.46 -0.27 36.65
CA GLY A 277 -1.90 1.13 36.58
C GLY A 277 -1.79 1.77 35.19
N ARG A 278 -1.32 1.02 34.20
CA ARG A 278 -1.18 1.42 32.79
C ARG A 278 -1.10 0.20 31.88
N SER A 279 -1.55 0.33 30.65
CA SER A 279 -1.49 -0.70 29.61
C SER A 279 -1.45 -0.12 28.18
N GLY A 280 -0.91 1.09 28.05
CA GLY A 280 -0.81 1.88 26.81
C GLY A 280 0.23 1.43 25.77
N GLY A 281 0.80 0.22 25.85
CA GLY A 281 1.84 -0.23 24.91
C GLY A 281 1.36 -0.20 23.44
N ASN A 282 2.27 -0.04 22.48
CA ASN A 282 1.94 0.01 21.05
C ASN A 282 1.53 -1.34 20.41
N GLY A 283 1.64 -2.45 21.15
CA GLY A 283 1.44 -3.81 20.64
C GLY A 283 0.05 -4.15 20.08
N SER A 284 -0.96 -3.32 20.34
CA SER A 284 -2.26 -3.43 19.65
C SER A 284 -2.28 -2.78 18.27
N LEU A 285 -1.49 -1.72 18.07
CA LEU A 285 -1.46 -0.91 16.86
C LEU A 285 -0.62 -1.57 15.76
N MET A 286 0.54 -2.11 16.11
CA MET A 286 1.49 -2.71 15.15
C MET A 286 0.90 -3.80 14.25
N ARG A 287 -0.07 -4.56 14.77
CA ARG A 287 -0.68 -5.70 14.09
C ARG A 287 -1.99 -5.39 13.36
N THR A 288 -2.43 -4.12 13.33
CA THR A 288 -3.81 -3.79 12.91
C THR A 288 -4.01 -3.64 11.40
N GLY A 289 -2.95 -3.60 10.59
CA GLY A 289 -3.03 -3.44 9.14
C GLY A 289 -4.10 -4.33 8.47
N PRO A 290 -4.10 -5.66 8.71
CA PRO A 290 -5.08 -6.57 8.14
C PRO A 290 -6.53 -6.26 8.53
N VAL A 291 -6.79 -5.68 9.72
CA VAL A 291 -8.15 -5.37 10.18
C VAL A 291 -8.86 -4.45 9.19
N ALA A 292 -8.17 -3.45 8.64
CA ALA A 292 -8.74 -2.53 7.66
C ALA A 292 -9.19 -3.23 6.36
N LEU A 293 -8.47 -4.28 5.95
CA LEU A 293 -8.69 -4.99 4.70
C LEU A 293 -10.01 -5.79 4.68
N ALA A 294 -10.51 -6.19 5.85
CA ALA A 294 -11.81 -6.86 5.98
C ALA A 294 -13.01 -5.93 5.73
N TYR A 295 -12.80 -4.61 5.72
CA TYR A 295 -13.88 -3.62 5.73
C TYR A 295 -13.74 -2.56 4.63
N LEU A 296 -13.26 -2.94 3.44
CA LEU A 296 -13.11 -2.01 2.31
C LEU A 296 -14.42 -1.63 1.61
N ALA A 297 -15.51 -2.37 1.85
CA ALA A 297 -16.81 -2.06 1.26
C ALA A 297 -17.35 -0.69 1.72
N GLN A 298 -18.13 -0.04 0.87
CA GLN A 298 -18.78 1.23 1.20
C GLN A 298 -19.72 1.06 2.40
N GLY A 299 -19.63 1.97 3.40
CA GLY A 299 -20.48 1.93 4.59
C GLY A 299 -19.96 1.02 5.72
N ALA A 300 -18.85 0.31 5.51
CA ALA A 300 -18.28 -0.62 6.50
C ALA A 300 -17.48 0.08 7.63
N GLU A 301 -17.41 1.42 7.66
CA GLU A 301 -16.58 2.17 8.61
C GLU A 301 -16.95 1.89 10.07
N ARG A 302 -18.24 1.74 10.38
CA ARG A 302 -18.68 1.44 11.76
C ARG A 302 -18.33 0.02 12.19
N ASP A 303 -18.39 -0.93 11.25
CA ASP A 303 -18.02 -2.32 11.52
C ASP A 303 -16.51 -2.45 11.69
N LEU A 304 -15.73 -1.68 10.92
CA LEU A 304 -14.29 -1.55 11.11
C LEU A 304 -13.95 -1.00 12.51
N VAL A 305 -14.64 0.06 12.95
CA VAL A 305 -14.44 0.65 14.28
C VAL A 305 -14.70 -0.37 15.39
N ASP A 306 -15.80 -1.14 15.28
CA ASP A 306 -16.15 -2.20 16.24
C ASP A 306 -15.08 -3.30 16.29
N ALA A 307 -14.69 -3.83 15.13
CA ALA A 307 -13.68 -4.88 15.03
C ALA A 307 -12.30 -4.43 15.55
N ALA A 308 -11.86 -3.24 15.14
CA ALA A 308 -10.60 -2.62 15.58
C ALA A 308 -10.54 -2.46 17.11
N ALA A 309 -11.59 -1.91 17.71
CA ALA A 309 -11.67 -1.73 19.16
C ALA A 309 -11.61 -3.06 19.92
N ARG A 310 -12.34 -4.08 19.44
CA ARG A 310 -12.37 -5.41 20.06
C ARG A 310 -11.01 -6.09 19.98
N ILE A 311 -10.35 -6.07 18.81
CA ILE A 311 -9.01 -6.65 18.62
C ILE A 311 -7.95 -5.97 19.50
N ALA A 312 -8.00 -4.65 19.65
CA ALA A 312 -7.10 -3.93 20.54
C ALA A 312 -7.24 -4.43 21.99
N GLN A 313 -8.49 -4.51 22.46
CA GLN A 313 -8.83 -4.86 23.84
C GLN A 313 -8.64 -6.33 24.22
N LEU A 314 -8.33 -7.21 23.26
CA LEU A 314 -7.88 -8.57 23.58
C LEU A 314 -6.57 -8.60 24.39
N THR A 315 -5.78 -7.51 24.32
CA THR A 315 -4.46 -7.44 25.00
C THR A 315 -4.15 -6.06 25.60
N HIS A 316 -4.77 -4.98 25.11
CA HIS A 316 -4.48 -3.62 25.53
C HIS A 316 -5.79 -2.90 25.90
N TRP A 317 -5.94 -2.55 27.18
CA TRP A 317 -7.22 -2.08 27.72
C TRP A 317 -7.47 -0.58 27.55
N GLU A 318 -6.42 0.24 27.43
CA GLU A 318 -6.55 1.70 27.43
C GLU A 318 -7.33 2.25 26.23
N ASP A 319 -8.01 3.38 26.47
CA ASP A 319 -8.73 4.12 25.43
C ASP A 319 -7.79 4.64 24.33
N ASP A 320 -6.57 5.06 24.68
CA ASP A 320 -5.58 5.51 23.69
C ASP A 320 -5.21 4.37 22.72
N ASN A 321 -5.20 3.10 23.17
CA ASN A 321 -5.02 1.95 22.28
C ASN A 321 -6.18 1.76 21.33
N VAL A 322 -7.41 1.82 21.84
CA VAL A 322 -8.62 1.68 21.03
C VAL A 322 -8.67 2.78 19.97
N ASP A 323 -8.48 4.03 20.38
CA ASP A 323 -8.56 5.18 19.48
C ASP A 323 -7.45 5.12 18.41
N ALA A 324 -6.20 4.78 18.78
CA ALA A 324 -5.11 4.66 17.83
C ALA A 324 -5.37 3.61 16.75
N VAL A 325 -5.83 2.41 17.16
CA VAL A 325 -6.14 1.30 16.24
C VAL A 325 -7.30 1.67 15.32
N VAL A 326 -8.33 2.34 15.83
CA VAL A 326 -9.46 2.84 15.03
C VAL A 326 -9.01 3.89 14.01
N LEU A 327 -8.26 4.91 14.46
CA LEU A 327 -7.77 5.99 13.61
C LEU A 327 -6.87 5.43 12.50
N TRP A 328 -5.93 4.56 12.85
CA TRP A 328 -4.99 3.97 11.90
C TRP A 328 -5.69 3.07 10.90
N SER A 329 -6.63 2.23 11.34
CA SER A 329 -7.37 1.34 10.44
C SER A 329 -8.24 2.11 9.44
N LEU A 330 -8.86 3.22 9.87
CA LEU A 330 -9.64 4.08 8.97
C LEU A 330 -8.75 4.84 7.98
N ALA A 331 -7.56 5.28 8.40
CA ALA A 331 -6.57 5.89 7.52
C ALA A 331 -6.05 4.88 6.47
N ILE A 332 -5.74 3.65 6.89
CA ILE A 332 -5.36 2.55 5.97
C ILE A 332 -6.50 2.27 4.99
N ARG A 333 -7.73 2.09 5.46
CA ARG A 333 -8.88 1.86 4.59
C ARG A 333 -9.05 2.98 3.56
N HIS A 334 -8.95 4.24 3.99
CA HIS A 334 -9.04 5.38 3.10
C HIS A 334 -7.94 5.32 2.03
N ALA A 335 -6.68 5.18 2.44
CA ALA A 335 -5.54 5.11 1.53
C ALA A 335 -5.63 3.92 0.55
N VAL A 336 -6.06 2.73 1.00
CA VAL A 336 -6.27 1.57 0.11
C VAL A 336 -7.33 1.85 -0.96
N LEU A 337 -8.36 2.64 -0.67
CA LEU A 337 -9.44 2.96 -1.62
C LEU A 337 -9.11 4.15 -2.52
N THR A 338 -8.46 5.19 -1.98
CA THR A 338 -8.24 6.47 -2.69
C THR A 338 -6.82 6.61 -3.21
N GLY A 339 -5.83 6.09 -2.47
CA GLY A 339 -4.41 6.35 -2.69
C GLY A 339 -3.94 7.65 -2.06
N GLU A 340 -4.79 8.27 -1.25
CA GLU A 340 -4.53 9.52 -0.59
C GLU A 340 -4.30 9.27 0.90
N LEU A 341 -3.37 10.02 1.48
CA LEU A 341 -3.13 10.02 2.92
C LEU A 341 -4.10 11.01 3.59
N ASP A 342 -5.05 10.49 4.37
CA ASP A 342 -5.88 11.31 5.27
C ASP A 342 -5.86 10.73 6.69
N PRO A 343 -4.97 11.21 7.57
CA PRO A 343 -4.90 10.74 8.95
C PRO A 343 -6.06 11.26 9.83
N ARG A 344 -6.87 12.22 9.34
CA ARG A 344 -8.00 12.79 10.08
C ARG A 344 -9.33 12.10 9.75
N VAL A 345 -9.38 11.28 8.71
CA VAL A 345 -10.59 10.56 8.26
C VAL A 345 -11.30 9.79 9.38
N GLY A 346 -10.54 9.29 10.37
CA GLY A 346 -11.07 8.52 11.49
C GLY A 346 -11.59 9.35 12.67
N LEU A 347 -11.26 10.64 12.77
CA LEU A 347 -11.66 11.49 13.91
C LEU A 347 -13.18 11.52 14.15
N PRO A 348 -14.06 11.54 13.13
CA PRO A 348 -15.51 11.45 13.33
C PRO A 348 -15.99 10.23 14.12
N PHE A 349 -15.21 9.14 14.14
CA PHE A 349 -15.55 7.88 14.80
C PHE A 349 -15.02 7.76 16.23
N VAL A 350 -14.14 8.67 16.64
CA VAL A 350 -13.64 8.77 18.02
C VAL A 350 -14.58 9.65 18.86
N PRO A 351 -14.88 9.28 20.14
CA PRO A 351 -15.68 10.12 21.03
C PRO A 351 -15.15 11.55 21.14
N GLU A 352 -16.05 12.54 21.17
CA GLU A 352 -15.72 13.97 21.07
C GLU A 352 -14.65 14.44 22.07
N GLN A 353 -14.68 13.95 23.31
CA GLN A 353 -13.66 14.32 24.32
C GLN A 353 -12.26 13.82 23.93
N ARG A 354 -12.15 12.60 23.41
CA ARG A 354 -10.87 12.00 23.01
C ARG A 354 -10.41 12.54 21.65
N ARG A 355 -11.35 12.87 20.74
CA ARG A 355 -11.07 13.59 19.48
C ARG A 355 -10.29 14.89 19.72
N ARG A 356 -10.67 15.67 20.73
CA ARG A 356 -9.98 16.93 21.08
C ARG A 356 -8.54 16.74 21.53
N ARG A 357 -8.19 15.55 22.01
CA ARG A 357 -6.81 15.14 22.35
C ARG A 357 -6.08 14.61 21.12
N TRP A 358 -6.73 13.78 20.29
CA TRP A 358 -6.10 13.16 19.11
C TRP A 358 -5.85 14.11 17.96
N ALA A 359 -6.72 15.09 17.72
CA ALA A 359 -6.54 16.06 16.64
C ALA A 359 -5.19 16.80 16.71
N PRO A 360 -4.81 17.46 17.83
CA PRO A 360 -3.50 18.12 17.91
C PRO A 360 -2.32 17.13 17.85
N LEU A 361 -2.47 15.89 18.32
CA LEU A 361 -1.42 14.88 18.20
C LEU A 361 -1.14 14.50 16.73
N ILE A 362 -2.20 14.43 15.91
CA ILE A 362 -2.09 14.27 14.45
C ILE A 362 -1.49 15.53 13.81
N ASP A 363 -1.91 16.72 14.25
CA ASP A 363 -1.37 17.99 13.76
C ASP A 363 0.15 18.06 13.97
N ASP A 364 0.63 17.71 15.18
CA ASP A 364 2.06 17.68 15.50
C ASP A 364 2.85 16.72 14.59
N ALA A 365 2.32 15.52 14.37
CA ALA A 365 2.97 14.50 13.55
C ALA A 365 2.93 14.81 12.05
N THR A 366 2.01 15.67 11.60
CA THR A 366 1.86 16.08 10.20
C THR A 366 2.40 17.49 9.93
N ALA A 367 2.99 18.14 10.93
CA ALA A 367 3.57 19.46 10.80
C ALA A 367 4.75 19.46 9.80
N PRO A 368 4.94 20.54 9.02
CA PRO A 368 6.09 20.64 8.13
C PRO A 368 7.41 20.47 8.88
N GLY A 369 8.22 19.51 8.44
CA GLY A 369 9.51 19.19 9.05
C GLY A 369 9.45 18.24 10.25
N ALA A 370 8.26 17.78 10.67
CA ALA A 370 8.15 16.74 11.68
C ALA A 370 8.89 15.47 11.23
N HIS A 371 9.66 14.89 12.14
CA HIS A 371 10.44 13.69 11.89
C HIS A 371 10.16 12.64 12.98
N PRO A 372 10.19 11.33 12.67
CA PRO A 372 10.01 10.27 13.67
C PRO A 372 10.86 10.43 14.95
N ARG A 373 12.08 10.96 14.79
CA ARG A 373 13.01 11.26 15.90
C ARG A 373 12.48 12.29 16.91
N ASP A 374 11.50 13.12 16.54
CA ASP A 374 10.87 14.07 17.47
C ASP A 374 9.96 13.35 18.48
N PHE A 375 9.55 12.12 18.14
CA PHE A 375 8.64 11.30 18.93
C PHE A 375 9.33 10.04 19.52
N HIS A 376 10.65 9.88 19.33
CA HIS A 376 11.40 8.70 19.79
C HIS A 376 11.30 8.48 21.31
N ALA A 377 11.18 9.57 22.07
CA ALA A 377 11.04 9.48 23.52
C ALA A 377 9.70 8.81 23.87
N GLN A 378 9.79 7.59 24.41
CA GLN A 378 8.64 6.77 24.81
C GLN A 378 7.80 6.26 23.63
N ASN A 379 8.39 6.01 22.46
CA ASN A 379 7.68 5.41 21.32
C ASN A 379 7.21 3.96 21.52
N GLY A 380 7.53 3.33 22.66
CA GLY A 380 6.83 2.13 23.15
C GLY A 380 5.39 2.40 23.62
N TRP A 381 5.00 3.66 23.84
CA TRP A 381 3.62 4.08 24.11
C TRP A 381 2.88 4.32 22.79
N VAL A 382 1.66 3.78 22.68
CA VAL A 382 0.87 3.77 21.44
C VAL A 382 0.71 5.15 20.79
N VAL A 383 0.56 6.22 21.57
CA VAL A 383 0.42 7.58 21.04
C VAL A 383 1.71 8.05 20.36
N ARG A 384 2.87 7.79 20.97
CA ARG A 384 4.16 8.19 20.41
C ARG A 384 4.55 7.33 19.22
N ALA A 385 4.26 6.03 19.25
CA ALA A 385 4.40 5.15 18.10
C ALA A 385 3.57 5.65 16.90
N PHE A 386 2.30 5.99 17.14
CA PHE A 386 1.40 6.57 16.15
C PHE A 386 1.98 7.86 15.54
N GLN A 387 2.43 8.80 16.37
CA GLN A 387 3.00 10.06 15.90
C GLN A 387 4.29 9.85 15.10
N ALA A 388 5.19 8.98 15.58
CA ALA A 388 6.43 8.65 14.90
C ALA A 388 6.16 8.02 13.53
N ALA A 389 5.26 7.04 13.45
CA ALA A 389 4.89 6.39 12.21
C ALA A 389 4.21 7.36 11.23
N LEU A 390 3.31 8.21 11.71
CA LEU A 390 2.64 9.20 10.87
C LEU A 390 3.60 10.25 10.32
N ALA A 391 4.56 10.71 11.13
CA ALA A 391 5.62 11.63 10.69
C ALA A 391 6.57 10.98 9.68
N ALA A 392 6.78 9.66 9.77
CA ALA A 392 7.54 8.92 8.78
C ALA A 392 6.85 8.97 7.42
N VAL A 393 5.58 8.57 7.35
CA VAL A 393 4.78 8.51 6.11
C VAL A 393 4.51 9.89 5.53
N THR A 394 4.13 10.86 6.37
CA THR A 394 3.77 12.22 5.90
C THR A 394 4.95 12.97 5.30
N GLY A 395 6.15 12.75 5.84
CA GLY A 395 7.36 13.41 5.35
C GLY A 395 8.13 12.65 4.29
N ALA A 396 7.61 11.51 3.80
CA ALA A 396 8.30 10.65 2.86
C ALA A 396 8.00 10.99 1.40
N ALA A 397 9.00 10.81 0.53
CA ALA A 397 8.81 10.92 -0.92
C ALA A 397 8.18 9.65 -1.54
N ASP A 398 8.52 8.48 -0.99
CA ASP A 398 8.04 7.17 -1.42
C ASP A 398 8.00 6.17 -0.25
N LEU A 399 7.57 4.94 -0.55
CA LEU A 399 7.44 3.88 0.46
C LEU A 399 8.77 3.54 1.13
N ARG A 400 9.85 3.44 0.36
CA ARG A 400 11.18 3.10 0.88
C ARG A 400 11.65 4.19 1.84
N ASP A 401 11.53 5.45 1.44
CA ASP A 401 11.85 6.59 2.28
C ASP A 401 11.02 6.60 3.57
N ALA A 402 9.72 6.29 3.50
CA ALA A 402 8.87 6.18 4.69
C ALA A 402 9.40 5.15 5.71
N LEU A 403 9.80 3.97 5.25
CA LEU A 403 10.35 2.92 6.10
C LEU A 403 11.73 3.29 6.65
N GLU A 404 12.62 3.83 5.81
CA GLU A 404 13.95 4.26 6.27
C GLU A 404 13.86 5.43 7.28
N ARG A 405 12.95 6.38 7.07
CA ARG A 405 12.67 7.48 8.02
C ARG A 405 12.18 6.97 9.36
N ALA A 406 11.29 5.97 9.36
CA ALA A 406 10.80 5.35 10.58
C ALA A 406 11.96 4.74 11.39
N VAL A 407 12.84 3.96 10.76
CA VAL A 407 14.00 3.35 11.41
C VAL A 407 15.00 4.41 11.90
N ARG A 408 15.25 5.47 11.12
CA ARG A 408 16.09 6.61 11.57
C ARG A 408 15.51 7.35 12.79
N GLY A 409 14.24 7.12 13.13
CA GLY A 409 13.60 7.65 14.33
C GLY A 409 14.21 7.15 15.64
N GLY A 410 14.76 5.93 15.67
CA GLY A 410 15.36 5.32 16.85
C GLY A 410 14.34 4.81 17.89
N ALA A 411 14.88 4.29 19.00
CA ALA A 411 14.18 3.59 20.06
C ALA A 411 13.39 2.37 19.55
N ASP A 412 12.06 2.40 19.56
CA ASP A 412 11.21 1.29 19.14
C ASP A 412 11.06 1.22 17.59
N THR A 413 12.14 0.83 16.90
CA THR A 413 12.29 1.04 15.44
C THR A 413 11.56 0.02 14.58
N ASP A 414 11.53 -1.25 14.95
CA ASP A 414 10.72 -2.29 14.28
C ASP A 414 9.24 -1.95 14.38
N THR A 415 8.72 -1.63 15.57
CA THR A 415 7.30 -1.31 15.70
C THR A 415 6.90 -0.02 14.98
N VAL A 416 7.68 1.07 15.11
CA VAL A 416 7.37 2.30 14.39
C VAL A 416 7.44 2.08 12.87
N ALA A 417 8.40 1.29 12.38
CA ALA A 417 8.52 0.98 10.96
C ALA A 417 7.43 0.03 10.46
N ALA A 418 6.98 -0.93 11.26
CA ALA A 418 5.85 -1.80 10.94
C ALA A 418 4.54 -0.99 10.82
N ILE A 419 4.26 -0.14 11.81
CA ILE A 419 3.09 0.75 11.81
C ILE A 419 3.15 1.68 10.61
N ALA A 420 4.28 2.36 10.38
CA ALA A 420 4.48 3.24 9.21
C ALA A 420 4.31 2.46 7.89
N GLY A 421 4.88 1.27 7.81
CA GLY A 421 4.81 0.38 6.65
C GLY A 421 3.38 0.02 6.28
N SER A 422 2.53 -0.28 7.26
CA SER A 422 1.12 -0.60 6.98
C SER A 422 0.37 0.55 6.30
N LEU A 423 0.63 1.80 6.69
CA LEU A 423 0.00 2.98 6.08
C LEU A 423 0.70 3.41 4.79
N ALA A 424 2.03 3.35 4.73
CA ALA A 424 2.79 3.60 3.51
C ALA A 424 2.38 2.62 2.39
N GLY A 425 2.30 1.33 2.72
CA GLY A 425 1.81 0.30 1.84
C GLY A 425 0.38 0.55 1.36
N ALA A 426 -0.49 1.08 2.22
CA ALA A 426 -1.84 1.50 1.84
C ALA A 426 -1.86 2.65 0.82
N VAL A 427 -0.86 3.54 0.84
CA VAL A 427 -0.76 4.70 -0.06
C VAL A 427 -0.12 4.31 -1.39
N TRP A 428 1.07 3.70 -1.34
CA TRP A 428 1.89 3.44 -2.52
C TRP A 428 1.72 2.03 -3.11
N GLY A 429 1.43 1.02 -2.30
CA GLY A 429 1.25 -0.37 -2.73
C GLY A 429 2.48 -1.27 -2.63
N ALA A 430 2.24 -2.58 -2.66
CA ALA A 430 3.28 -3.62 -2.51
C ALA A 430 4.34 -3.57 -3.61
N SER A 431 3.94 -3.15 -4.82
CA SER A 431 4.84 -2.96 -5.96
C SER A 431 6.01 -2.01 -5.66
N HIS A 432 5.82 -1.05 -4.75
CA HIS A 432 6.82 -0.06 -4.34
C HIS A 432 7.74 -0.54 -3.21
N VAL A 433 7.49 -1.73 -2.64
CA VAL A 433 8.45 -2.35 -1.73
C VAL A 433 9.64 -2.87 -2.55
N PRO A 434 10.89 -2.49 -2.21
CA PRO A 434 12.07 -2.90 -2.97
C PRO A 434 12.11 -4.41 -3.21
N ALA A 435 12.43 -4.82 -4.43
CA ALA A 435 12.38 -6.22 -4.83
C ALA A 435 13.36 -7.09 -4.02
N GLU A 436 14.51 -6.53 -3.68
CA GLU A 436 15.52 -7.14 -2.82
C GLU A 436 15.03 -7.37 -1.39
N TRP A 437 14.16 -6.48 -0.88
CA TRP A 437 13.54 -6.65 0.42
C TRP A 437 12.50 -7.76 0.35
N ARG A 438 11.62 -7.70 -0.66
CA ARG A 438 10.57 -8.71 -0.86
C ARG A 438 11.12 -10.13 -0.97
N ALA A 439 12.26 -10.30 -1.66
CA ALA A 439 12.90 -11.60 -1.84
C ALA A 439 13.52 -12.19 -0.54
N SER A 440 13.79 -11.34 0.46
CA SER A 440 14.46 -11.75 1.70
C SER A 440 13.50 -11.93 2.88
N LEU A 441 12.29 -11.39 2.77
CA LEU A 441 11.31 -11.34 3.83
C LEU A 441 10.70 -12.72 4.15
N HIS A 442 10.80 -13.11 5.41
CA HIS A 442 10.25 -14.36 5.94
C HIS A 442 10.00 -14.24 7.45
N GLY A 443 9.33 -15.22 8.05
CA GLY A 443 9.15 -15.27 9.51
C GLY A 443 7.91 -16.06 9.87
N TRP A 444 7.53 -16.06 11.16
CA TRP A 444 6.41 -16.88 11.63
C TRP A 444 5.11 -16.56 10.89
N PRO A 445 4.30 -17.58 10.51
CA PRO A 445 4.40 -19.02 10.79
C PRO A 445 5.28 -19.83 9.80
N GLY A 446 6.20 -19.18 9.10
CA GLY A 446 6.97 -19.73 7.97
C GLY A 446 6.52 -19.16 6.62
N TYR A 447 5.83 -18.00 6.64
CA TYR A 447 5.34 -17.35 5.44
C TYR A 447 6.44 -16.55 4.76
N THR A 448 6.18 -16.30 3.48
CA THR A 448 6.97 -15.44 2.59
C THR A 448 6.08 -14.30 2.06
N VAL A 449 6.67 -13.36 1.32
CA VAL A 449 5.89 -12.28 0.67
C VAL A 449 4.81 -12.81 -0.28
N ASP A 450 5.04 -13.95 -0.93
CA ASP A 450 4.04 -14.57 -1.80
C ASP A 450 2.82 -15.04 -0.99
N ASP A 451 3.04 -15.59 0.21
CA ASP A 451 1.95 -15.97 1.12
C ASP A 451 1.17 -14.76 1.62
N LEU A 452 1.88 -13.70 2.02
CA LEU A 452 1.25 -12.44 2.47
C LEU A 452 0.37 -11.84 1.37
N SER A 453 0.88 -11.83 0.14
CA SER A 453 0.16 -11.32 -1.04
C SER A 453 -1.05 -12.20 -1.35
N ARG A 454 -0.88 -13.53 -1.36
CA ARG A 454 -1.96 -14.48 -1.61
C ARG A 454 -3.08 -14.35 -0.58
N LEU A 455 -2.76 -14.38 0.72
CA LEU A 455 -3.75 -14.24 1.80
C LEU A 455 -4.49 -12.91 1.72
N THR A 456 -3.79 -11.84 1.35
CA THR A 456 -4.42 -10.53 1.16
C THR A 456 -5.40 -10.56 -0.01
N LEU A 457 -5.03 -11.13 -1.16
CA LEU A 457 -5.92 -11.25 -2.31
C LEU A 457 -7.13 -12.15 -2.01
N GLU A 458 -6.93 -13.24 -1.26
CA GLU A 458 -8.01 -14.08 -0.76
C GLU A 458 -8.98 -13.26 0.09
N ALA A 459 -8.48 -12.44 1.03
CA ALA A 459 -9.31 -11.58 1.86
C ALA A 459 -10.14 -10.56 1.05
N LEU A 460 -9.57 -9.98 -0.01
CA LEU A 460 -10.30 -9.07 -0.91
C LEU A 460 -11.38 -9.80 -1.72
N GLY A 461 -11.13 -11.05 -2.09
CA GLY A 461 -12.06 -11.88 -2.85
C GLY A 461 -13.30 -12.31 -2.04
N GLN A 462 -13.24 -12.25 -0.71
CA GLN A 462 -14.36 -12.60 0.19
C GLN A 462 -15.30 -11.42 0.51
N GLY A 463 -15.42 -10.42 -0.38
CA GLY A 463 -16.33 -9.28 -0.21
C GLY A 463 -17.72 -9.69 0.30
N PRO A 464 -18.37 -8.86 1.14
CA PRO A 464 -19.31 -9.32 2.16
C PRO A 464 -20.40 -10.20 1.58
N ALA A 465 -20.61 -11.36 2.19
CA ALA A 465 -21.81 -12.16 1.96
C ALA A 465 -23.03 -11.24 2.09
N ALA A 466 -23.80 -11.16 1.00
CA ALA A 466 -24.97 -10.29 0.85
C ALA A 466 -26.03 -10.49 1.92
#